data_AF-A0A7K0EB03-F1
#
_entry.id   AF-A0A7K0EB03-F1
#
_cell.length_a   1.000
_cell.length_b   1.000
_cell.length_c   1.000
_cell.angle_alpha   90.00
_cell.angle_beta   90.00
_cell.angle_gamma   90.00
#
_symmetry.space_group_name_H-M   'P 1'
#
loop_
_entity.id
_entity.type
_entity.pdbx_description
1 polymer ?
#
loop_
_entity_poly.entity_id
_entity_poly.type
_entity_poly.pdbx_seq_one_letter_code
_entity_poly.pdbx_strand_id
1 'polypeptide(L)'
;MPNKIAGHLILLITILGSYVSTAQKNNNYPKPDDPLHVKVKKYEALTLDNHWNEGTIMFQVYHPPGGKDMPGFGSHSDLIDATGEMLVAYSCKYAITKKQVDKKIADQLFEGILKAEKVTGVPGLLSRGFYKTDEPQWFEKMWYDEWHQSSAIPGYRWLGDQSIDKLVSVFHSLGMYYELCADEEQKEKVSDLLSRFIGKIVDDNFRIMDLDGKLTLWGNMCPDLPHNKLNSLVALAAVKVAHQLTGEARFASAYKLLIDTYHYDDRQLLSNHLYPKSMRHIWDDYHAVRSLYMVMKYETNPDLLNKYRMTLNRQWHVWKDITFESESTIFYIMLYDLITKEDKMKDPSRIEVLKKMNGHARRMRTFNVPNKDGTKDEIRTEYDHASTAFIRNYWFGRYFGFIDSTW
;
A
#
# COMPACT_ATOMS: atom_id res chain seq x y z
N MET A 1 24.44 45.26 -45.80
CA MET A 1 22.97 45.12 -45.97
C MET A 1 22.63 43.68 -45.63
N PRO A 2 21.72 43.44 -44.67
CA PRO A 2 21.81 42.26 -43.80
C PRO A 2 21.11 41.01 -44.33
N ASN A 3 21.56 39.90 -43.75
CA ASN A 3 21.27 38.50 -44.07
C ASN A 3 19.87 38.05 -43.68
N LYS A 4 19.35 37.11 -44.47
CA LYS A 4 18.17 36.28 -44.17
C LYS A 4 18.49 35.30 -43.03
N ILE A 5 17.70 35.33 -41.97
CA ILE A 5 17.53 34.21 -41.05
C ILE A 5 16.03 33.92 -40.97
N ALA A 6 15.63 32.76 -41.49
CA ALA A 6 14.28 32.24 -41.38
C ALA A 6 14.12 31.62 -39.98
N GLY A 7 13.37 32.29 -39.10
CA GLY A 7 12.95 31.74 -37.82
C GLY A 7 11.75 30.81 -38.03
N HIS A 8 11.95 29.51 -37.85
CA HIS A 8 10.86 28.58 -37.60
C HIS A 8 10.45 28.73 -36.12
N LEU A 9 9.34 29.43 -35.88
CA LEU A 9 8.70 29.46 -34.57
C LEU A 9 7.88 28.17 -34.40
N ILE A 10 8.48 27.14 -33.83
CA ILE A 10 7.73 25.98 -33.32
C ILE A 10 7.03 26.42 -32.05
N LEU A 11 5.74 26.71 -32.17
CA LEU A 11 4.87 26.96 -31.03
C LEU A 11 4.63 25.62 -30.32
N LEU A 12 5.51 25.29 -29.37
CA LEU A 12 5.28 24.23 -28.39
C LEU A 12 4.16 24.72 -27.46
N ILE A 13 2.92 24.34 -27.78
CA ILE A 13 1.79 24.44 -26.86
C ILE A 13 2.04 23.40 -25.77
N THR A 14 2.77 23.79 -24.72
CA THR A 14 2.70 23.12 -23.43
C THR A 14 1.27 23.28 -22.92
N ILE A 15 0.45 22.26 -23.13
CA ILE A 15 -0.80 22.09 -22.38
C ILE A 15 -0.36 21.75 -20.95
N LEU A 16 -0.07 22.79 -20.17
CA LEU A 16 -0.15 22.72 -18.71
C LEU A 16 -1.63 22.53 -18.40
N GLY A 17 -2.06 21.27 -18.42
CA GLY A 17 -3.37 20.88 -17.93
C GLY A 17 -3.45 21.22 -16.46
N SER A 18 -4.04 22.36 -16.14
CA SER A 18 -4.62 22.64 -14.85
C SER A 18 -5.63 21.54 -14.56
N TYR A 19 -5.25 20.53 -13.78
CA TYR A 19 -6.18 19.54 -13.23
C TYR A 19 -7.08 20.26 -12.23
N VAL A 20 -8.11 20.92 -12.75
CA VAL A 20 -9.32 21.21 -11.99
C VAL A 20 -9.95 19.85 -11.73
N SER A 21 -10.05 19.45 -10.46
CA SER A 21 -10.76 18.26 -10.03
C SER A 21 -12.24 18.43 -10.38
N THR A 22 -12.63 18.08 -11.60
CA THR A 22 -14.05 17.90 -11.95
C THR A 22 -14.55 16.69 -11.20
N ALA A 23 -15.78 16.75 -10.67
CA ALA A 23 -16.41 15.64 -9.95
C ALA A 23 -16.31 14.32 -10.74
N GLN A 24 -15.33 13.50 -10.38
CA GLN A 24 -15.10 12.19 -10.92
C GLN A 24 -16.19 11.27 -10.39
N LYS A 25 -17.21 11.00 -11.20
CA LYS A 25 -18.30 10.10 -10.80
C LYS A 25 -18.52 9.02 -11.84
N ASN A 26 -17.78 7.93 -11.71
CA ASN A 26 -18.09 6.66 -12.34
C ASN A 26 -18.99 5.82 -11.41
N ASN A 27 -20.10 5.31 -11.95
CA ASN A 27 -21.09 4.48 -11.25
C ASN A 27 -21.29 3.11 -11.92
N ASN A 28 -20.40 2.69 -12.83
CA ASN A 28 -20.54 1.47 -13.60
C ASN A 28 -20.04 0.24 -12.81
N TYR A 29 -20.80 -0.16 -11.79
CA TYR A 29 -20.49 -1.34 -10.97
C TYR A 29 -20.78 -2.66 -11.72
N PRO A 30 -20.00 -3.73 -11.47
CA PRO A 30 -20.31 -5.04 -11.99
C PRO A 30 -21.56 -5.64 -11.34
N LYS A 31 -22.19 -6.57 -12.05
CA LYS A 31 -23.21 -7.45 -11.48
C LYS A 31 -22.56 -8.56 -10.66
N PRO A 32 -23.24 -9.11 -9.64
CA PRO A 32 -22.70 -10.21 -8.83
C PRO A 32 -22.29 -11.45 -9.64
N ASP A 33 -22.95 -11.71 -10.76
CA ASP A 33 -22.77 -12.84 -11.67
C ASP A 33 -21.88 -12.52 -12.89
N ASP A 34 -21.39 -11.29 -13.03
CA ASP A 34 -20.42 -10.95 -14.08
C ASP A 34 -19.16 -11.84 -13.92
N PRO A 35 -18.54 -12.32 -15.02
CA PRO A 35 -17.26 -13.01 -14.96
C PRO A 35 -16.18 -12.17 -14.25
N LEU A 36 -15.22 -12.83 -13.61
CA LEU A 36 -14.20 -12.18 -12.78
C LEU A 36 -13.36 -11.18 -13.58
N HIS A 37 -12.98 -11.50 -14.82
CA HIS A 37 -12.28 -10.57 -15.72
C HIS A 37 -13.12 -9.34 -16.11
N VAL A 38 -14.45 -9.45 -16.11
CA VAL A 38 -15.35 -8.30 -16.31
C VAL A 38 -15.42 -7.45 -15.05
N LYS A 39 -15.53 -8.10 -13.88
CA LYS A 39 -15.53 -7.42 -12.57
C LYS A 39 -14.26 -6.60 -12.36
N VAL A 40 -13.08 -7.19 -12.58
CA VAL A 40 -11.80 -6.48 -12.41
C VAL A 40 -11.70 -5.26 -13.32
N LYS A 41 -12.09 -5.37 -14.59
CA LYS A 41 -12.07 -4.23 -15.51
C LYS A 41 -12.96 -3.07 -15.04
N LYS A 42 -14.15 -3.37 -14.50
CA LYS A 42 -15.07 -2.36 -13.97
C LYS A 42 -14.55 -1.74 -12.68
N TYR A 43 -14.05 -2.55 -11.74
CA TYR A 43 -13.49 -2.03 -10.48
C TYR A 43 -12.19 -1.26 -10.69
N GLU A 44 -11.36 -1.63 -11.66
CA GLU A 44 -10.19 -0.84 -12.07
C GLU A 44 -10.62 0.55 -12.55
N ALA A 45 -11.62 0.62 -13.45
CA ALA A 45 -12.15 1.89 -13.92
C ALA A 45 -12.73 2.73 -12.78
N LEU A 46 -13.56 2.12 -11.91
CA LEU A 46 -14.10 2.81 -10.73
C LEU A 46 -13.02 3.35 -9.79
N THR A 47 -11.95 2.58 -9.58
CA THR A 47 -10.83 2.98 -8.71
C THR A 47 -10.03 4.12 -9.33
N LEU A 48 -9.68 4.03 -10.61
CA LEU A 48 -8.93 5.09 -11.31
C LEU A 48 -9.75 6.36 -11.49
N ASP A 49 -11.06 6.23 -11.70
CA ASP A 49 -11.92 7.39 -11.89
C ASP A 49 -12.19 8.06 -10.54
N ASN A 50 -12.67 7.33 -9.52
CA ASN A 50 -13.21 7.95 -8.31
C ASN A 50 -12.19 8.11 -7.18
N HIS A 51 -11.13 7.30 -7.14
CA HIS A 51 -10.21 7.23 -6.00
C HIS A 51 -8.81 7.78 -6.31
N TRP A 52 -8.54 8.16 -7.55
CA TRP A 52 -7.23 8.66 -7.95
C TRP A 52 -6.93 10.05 -7.40
N ASN A 53 -5.81 10.18 -6.69
CA ASN A 53 -5.32 11.43 -6.12
C ASN A 53 -3.82 11.58 -6.43
N GLU A 54 -3.52 12.19 -7.58
CA GLU A 54 -2.14 12.57 -7.97
C GLU A 54 -1.11 11.43 -7.87
N GLY A 55 -1.45 10.23 -8.37
CA GLY A 55 -0.59 9.05 -8.26
C GLY A 55 -0.79 8.24 -6.98
N THR A 56 -1.76 8.59 -6.15
CA THR A 56 -2.14 7.78 -4.98
C THR A 56 -3.60 7.37 -5.08
N ILE A 57 -3.98 6.37 -4.30
CA ILE A 57 -5.36 5.89 -4.25
C ILE A 57 -5.95 6.21 -2.88
N MET A 58 -7.02 7.00 -2.90
CA MET A 58 -7.83 7.30 -1.74
C MET A 58 -8.60 6.05 -1.34
N PHE A 59 -8.27 5.47 -0.18
CA PHE A 59 -8.95 4.26 0.27
C PHE A 59 -10.47 4.45 0.37
N GLN A 60 -10.93 5.62 0.80
CA GLN A 60 -12.34 5.96 0.95
C GLN A 60 -12.65 7.30 0.32
N VAL A 61 -13.76 7.37 -0.42
CA VAL A 61 -14.25 8.61 -1.05
C VAL A 61 -15.72 8.82 -0.69
N TYR A 62 -16.06 10.06 -0.35
CA TYR A 62 -17.42 10.54 -0.21
C TYR A 62 -17.77 11.37 -1.44
N HIS A 63 -18.78 10.92 -2.17
CA HIS A 63 -19.34 11.71 -3.26
C HIS A 63 -20.01 12.94 -2.65
N PRO A 64 -19.90 14.12 -3.27
CA PRO A 64 -20.43 15.33 -2.67
C PRO A 64 -21.93 15.15 -2.35
N PRO A 65 -22.41 15.58 -1.16
CA PRO A 65 -23.85 15.72 -0.96
C PRO A 65 -24.38 16.70 -2.01
N GLY A 66 -25.65 16.58 -2.41
CA GLY A 66 -26.24 17.56 -3.33
C GLY A 66 -25.95 18.99 -2.85
N GLY A 67 -25.20 19.77 -3.66
CA GLY A 67 -24.87 21.17 -3.38
C GLY A 67 -23.44 21.53 -2.96
N LYS A 68 -22.43 20.63 -3.05
CA LYS A 68 -21.00 21.01 -2.90
C LYS A 68 -20.16 20.52 -4.10
N ASP A 69 -19.21 21.34 -4.56
CA ASP A 69 -18.46 21.10 -5.81
C ASP A 69 -17.25 20.15 -5.67
N MET A 70 -16.79 19.85 -4.43
CA MET A 70 -15.67 18.93 -4.21
C MET A 70 -16.12 17.62 -3.56
N PRO A 71 -15.69 16.45 -4.09
CA PRO A 71 -15.81 15.20 -3.35
C PRO A 71 -15.06 15.33 -2.02
N GLY A 72 -15.68 14.85 -0.95
CA GLY A 72 -15.01 14.72 0.33
C GLY A 72 -14.16 13.46 0.30
N PHE A 73 -12.90 13.54 0.68
CA PHE A 73 -12.11 12.33 0.88
C PHE A 73 -12.43 11.73 2.25
N GLY A 74 -12.51 10.41 2.32
CA GLY A 74 -12.66 9.68 3.58
C GLY A 74 -11.36 9.55 4.35
N SER A 75 -11.18 8.44 5.05
CA SER A 75 -9.92 8.22 5.77
C SER A 75 -8.73 8.25 4.80
N HIS A 76 -7.78 9.15 5.06
CA HIS A 76 -6.49 9.17 4.36
C HIS A 76 -5.47 8.25 5.03
N SER A 77 -5.82 7.64 6.18
CA SER A 77 -4.87 6.85 6.97
C SER A 77 -4.27 5.69 6.20
N ASP A 78 -4.99 5.14 5.22
CA ASP A 78 -4.64 3.91 4.49
C ASP A 78 -4.29 4.17 3.02
N LEU A 79 -3.99 5.43 2.66
CA LEU A 79 -3.63 5.81 1.30
C LEU A 79 -2.41 5.02 0.79
N ILE A 80 -1.38 4.82 1.61
CA ILE A 80 -0.19 4.04 1.24
C ILE A 80 -0.54 2.57 1.00
N ASP A 81 -1.48 1.99 1.74
CA ASP A 81 -1.89 0.59 1.55
C ASP A 81 -2.64 0.42 0.23
N ALA A 82 -3.66 1.26 -0.01
CA ALA A 82 -4.43 1.21 -1.25
C ALA A 82 -3.55 1.47 -2.48
N THR A 83 -2.65 2.45 -2.38
CA THR A 83 -1.67 2.77 -3.43
C THR A 83 -0.72 1.60 -3.67
N GLY A 84 -0.17 1.00 -2.60
CA GLY A 84 0.74 -0.13 -2.69
C GLY A 84 0.08 -1.38 -3.27
N GLU A 85 -1.17 -1.66 -2.94
CA GLU A 85 -1.93 -2.76 -3.54
C GLU A 85 -2.14 -2.56 -5.05
N MET A 86 -2.51 -1.36 -5.46
CA MET A 86 -2.65 -1.02 -6.88
C MET A 86 -1.30 -1.06 -7.61
N LEU A 87 -0.21 -0.64 -6.96
CA LEU A 87 1.13 -0.73 -7.52
C LEU A 87 1.53 -2.19 -7.79
N VAL A 88 1.27 -3.09 -6.83
CA VAL A 88 1.48 -4.54 -7.03
C VAL A 88 0.60 -5.04 -8.18
N ALA A 89 -0.67 -4.65 -8.21
CA ALA A 89 -1.61 -5.08 -9.24
C ALA A 89 -1.13 -4.70 -10.64
N TYR A 90 -0.76 -3.43 -10.85
CA TYR A 90 -0.27 -2.94 -12.14
C TYR A 90 1.11 -3.47 -12.50
N SER A 91 1.98 -3.73 -11.52
CA SER A 91 3.26 -4.39 -11.76
C SER A 91 3.07 -5.81 -12.29
N CYS A 92 2.18 -6.59 -11.67
CA CYS A 92 1.81 -7.93 -12.14
C CYS A 92 1.09 -7.86 -13.51
N LYS A 93 0.16 -6.93 -13.69
CA LYS A 93 -0.55 -6.72 -14.96
C LYS A 93 0.43 -6.42 -16.10
N TYR A 94 1.33 -5.44 -15.92
CA TYR A 94 2.36 -5.12 -16.91
C TYR A 94 3.27 -6.32 -17.18
N ALA A 95 3.66 -7.08 -16.15
CA ALA A 95 4.50 -8.26 -16.34
C ALA A 95 3.85 -9.30 -17.27
N ILE A 96 2.51 -9.42 -17.26
CA ILE A 96 1.73 -10.30 -18.15
C ILE A 96 1.51 -9.65 -19.52
N THR A 97 1.06 -8.40 -19.56
CA THR A 97 0.54 -7.76 -20.78
C THR A 97 1.63 -7.10 -21.62
N LYS A 98 2.73 -6.68 -20.98
CA LYS A 98 3.80 -5.82 -21.54
C LYS A 98 3.30 -4.52 -22.17
N LYS A 99 2.07 -4.08 -21.84
CA LYS A 99 1.48 -2.86 -22.39
C LYS A 99 2.00 -1.64 -21.63
N GLN A 100 2.50 -0.65 -22.37
CA GLN A 100 3.05 0.57 -21.79
C GLN A 100 2.03 1.42 -21.01
N VAL A 101 0.73 1.29 -21.31
CA VAL A 101 -0.32 1.94 -20.52
C VAL A 101 -0.39 1.39 -19.08
N ASP A 102 -0.15 0.09 -18.89
CA ASP A 102 -0.15 -0.54 -17.57
C ASP A 102 1.11 -0.12 -16.79
N LYS A 103 2.27 -0.05 -17.46
CA LYS A 103 3.51 0.49 -16.89
C LYS A 103 3.33 1.93 -16.44
N LYS A 104 2.75 2.79 -17.29
CA LYS A 104 2.53 4.21 -16.99
C LYS A 104 1.70 4.40 -15.71
N ILE A 105 0.69 3.57 -15.48
CA ILE A 105 -0.12 3.63 -14.26
C ILE A 105 0.71 3.19 -13.04
N ALA A 106 1.48 2.10 -13.15
CA ALA A 106 2.40 1.68 -12.08
C ALA A 106 3.42 2.79 -11.75
N ASP A 107 4.00 3.42 -12.76
CA ASP A 107 4.97 4.50 -12.60
C ASP A 107 4.33 5.70 -11.87
N GLN A 108 3.11 6.09 -12.25
CA GLN A 108 2.38 7.15 -11.57
C GLN A 108 2.05 6.80 -10.12
N LEU A 109 1.73 5.53 -9.83
CA LEU A 109 1.50 5.04 -8.47
C LEU A 109 2.77 5.13 -7.62
N PHE A 110 3.91 4.76 -8.20
CA PHE A 110 5.22 4.90 -7.56
C PHE A 110 5.58 6.37 -7.30
N GLU A 111 5.36 7.26 -8.27
CA GLU A 111 5.57 8.70 -8.09
C GLU A 111 4.67 9.30 -6.99
N GLY A 112 3.46 8.76 -6.80
CA GLY A 112 2.60 9.12 -5.66
C GLY A 112 3.19 8.72 -4.30
N ILE A 113 3.83 7.56 -4.20
CA ILE A 113 4.56 7.13 -3.00
C ILE A 113 5.77 8.05 -2.75
N LEU A 114 6.53 8.42 -3.78
CA LEU A 114 7.61 9.41 -3.67
C LEU A 114 7.07 10.77 -3.20
N LYS A 115 5.92 11.20 -3.72
CA LYS A 115 5.27 12.44 -3.29
C LYS A 115 4.85 12.40 -1.81
N ALA A 116 4.45 11.24 -1.29
CA ALA A 116 4.12 11.08 0.12
C ALA A 116 5.33 11.36 1.05
N GLU A 117 6.57 11.15 0.60
CA GLU A 117 7.77 11.65 1.30
C GLU A 117 7.92 13.16 1.09
N LYS A 118 7.82 13.60 -0.16
CA LYS A 118 8.12 14.98 -0.55
C LYS A 118 7.23 16.00 0.16
N VAL A 119 5.95 15.70 0.40
CA VAL A 119 5.02 16.60 1.10
C VAL A 119 5.38 16.85 2.55
N THR A 120 6.12 15.94 3.20
CA THR A 120 6.55 16.14 4.60
C THR A 120 7.72 17.11 4.69
N GLY A 121 8.53 17.19 3.64
CA GLY A 121 9.78 17.96 3.62
C GLY A 121 10.91 17.33 4.44
N VAL A 122 10.70 16.14 4.99
CA VAL A 122 11.67 15.44 5.83
C VAL A 122 12.11 14.16 5.11
N PRO A 123 13.39 14.07 4.69
CA PRO A 123 13.95 12.85 4.12
C PRO A 123 13.69 11.63 5.01
N GLY A 124 13.12 10.57 4.44
CA GLY A 124 12.78 9.34 5.14
C GLY A 124 11.52 9.41 6.01
N LEU A 125 10.70 10.46 5.92
CA LEU A 125 9.38 10.52 6.57
C LEU A 125 8.28 10.55 5.52
N LEU A 126 7.51 9.47 5.44
CA LEU A 126 6.31 9.40 4.59
C LEU A 126 5.10 9.99 5.31
N SER A 127 4.21 10.67 4.58
CA SER A 127 2.87 11.03 5.06
C SER A 127 1.93 9.82 5.01
N ARG A 128 0.92 9.76 5.90
CA ARG A 128 -0.08 8.68 5.89
C ARG A 128 -1.01 8.87 4.71
N GLY A 129 -1.27 10.14 4.41
CA GLY A 129 -1.85 10.60 3.17
C GLY A 129 -1.69 12.10 3.02
N PHE A 130 -2.02 12.61 1.84
CA PHE A 130 -1.94 14.02 1.52
C PHE A 130 -3.04 14.42 0.56
N TYR A 131 -3.33 15.72 0.51
CA TYR A 131 -4.24 16.27 -0.48
C TYR A 131 -3.96 17.77 -0.69
N LYS A 132 -4.41 18.30 -1.83
CA LYS A 132 -4.11 19.66 -2.27
C LYS A 132 -5.11 20.67 -1.69
N THR A 133 -4.67 21.47 -0.73
CA THR A 133 -5.41 22.59 -0.13
C THR A 133 -4.44 23.47 0.67
N ASP A 134 -4.81 24.74 0.86
CA ASP A 134 -4.14 25.63 1.82
C ASP A 134 -4.86 25.67 3.19
N GLU A 135 -6.06 25.08 3.28
CA GLU A 135 -6.93 25.19 4.44
C GLU A 135 -7.37 23.82 4.99
N PRO A 136 -7.43 23.63 6.32
CA PRO A 136 -7.96 22.43 6.94
C PRO A 136 -9.36 22.08 6.43
N GLN A 137 -9.57 20.80 6.10
CA GLN A 137 -10.87 20.29 5.67
C GLN A 137 -11.62 19.62 6.82
N TRP A 138 -12.94 19.50 6.67
CA TRP A 138 -13.81 18.93 7.70
C TRP A 138 -13.47 17.46 8.04
N PHE A 139 -12.97 16.68 7.07
CA PHE A 139 -12.61 15.27 7.26
C PHE A 139 -11.34 15.09 8.08
N GLU A 140 -10.53 16.14 8.29
CA GLU A 140 -9.32 16.07 9.10
C GLU A 140 -9.60 15.77 10.58
N LYS A 141 -10.86 15.96 11.02
CA LYS A 141 -11.27 15.73 12.42
C LYS A 141 -11.95 14.37 12.64
N MET A 142 -11.97 13.50 11.64
CA MET A 142 -12.79 12.28 11.70
C MET A 142 -12.04 11.03 12.18
N TRP A 143 -10.72 10.94 11.96
CA TRP A 143 -9.94 9.72 12.27
C TRP A 143 -8.64 10.02 13.00
N TYR A 144 -7.76 10.80 12.37
CA TYR A 144 -6.48 11.25 12.92
C TYR A 144 -6.43 12.76 12.79
N ASP A 145 -5.97 13.44 13.83
CA ASP A 145 -5.99 14.90 13.97
C ASP A 145 -4.65 15.57 13.66
N GLU A 146 -3.59 14.80 13.45
CA GLU A 146 -2.23 15.31 13.21
C GLU A 146 -2.00 15.73 11.75
N TRP A 147 -2.74 16.76 11.32
CA TRP A 147 -2.64 17.33 9.98
C TRP A 147 -1.73 18.54 9.92
N HIS A 148 -0.80 18.50 8.97
CA HIS A 148 0.23 19.51 8.78
C HIS A 148 0.04 20.24 7.46
N GLN A 149 0.32 21.55 7.46
CA GLN A 149 0.58 22.25 6.21
C GLN A 149 1.97 21.84 5.71
N SER A 150 2.08 21.48 4.43
CA SER A 150 3.37 21.13 3.84
C SER A 150 4.28 22.37 3.78
N SER A 151 5.46 22.26 4.39
CA SER A 151 6.53 23.26 4.30
C SER A 151 7.34 23.12 3.00
N ALA A 152 7.36 21.92 2.40
CA ALA A 152 8.13 21.61 1.20
C ALA A 152 7.33 21.79 -0.11
N ILE A 153 6.01 21.65 -0.06
CA ILE A 153 5.13 21.83 -1.22
C ILE A 153 3.94 22.73 -0.82
N PRO A 154 4.03 24.06 -1.03
CA PRO A 154 2.91 24.97 -0.77
C PRO A 154 1.61 24.51 -1.46
N GLY A 155 0.46 24.73 -0.84
CA GLY A 155 -0.83 24.23 -1.35
C GLY A 155 -1.15 22.77 -1.00
N TYR A 156 -0.40 22.14 -0.10
CA TYR A 156 -0.66 20.76 0.34
C TYR A 156 -0.80 20.63 1.85
N ARG A 157 -1.73 19.77 2.26
CA ARG A 157 -1.84 19.27 3.63
C ARG A 157 -1.55 17.77 3.65
N TRP A 158 -0.93 17.30 4.72
CA TRP A 158 -0.55 15.91 4.89
C TRP A 158 -0.77 15.42 6.32
N LEU A 159 -1.03 14.12 6.46
CA LEU A 159 -1.34 13.46 7.74
C LEU A 159 -0.08 12.77 8.30
N GLY A 160 0.24 13.05 9.56
CA GLY A 160 1.35 12.47 10.33
C GLY A 160 1.08 11.08 10.92
N ASP A 161 1.83 10.74 11.97
CA ASP A 161 1.71 9.52 12.78
C ASP A 161 2.01 8.20 12.06
N GLN A 162 3.00 8.06 11.16
CA GLN A 162 3.20 6.80 10.40
C GLN A 162 3.11 5.49 11.23
N SER A 163 2.50 4.45 10.66
CA SER A 163 2.34 3.14 11.30
C SER A 163 3.12 2.04 10.56
N ILE A 164 3.50 0.97 11.29
CA ILE A 164 4.31 -0.15 10.77
C ILE A 164 3.64 -0.88 9.60
N ASP A 165 2.31 -0.95 9.56
CA ASP A 165 1.57 -1.50 8.42
C ASP A 165 1.90 -0.77 7.11
N LYS A 166 2.14 0.54 7.16
CA LYS A 166 2.52 1.34 5.99
C LYS A 166 3.93 1.00 5.53
N LEU A 167 4.86 0.80 6.47
CA LEU A 167 6.19 0.26 6.15
C LEU A 167 6.09 -1.08 5.41
N VAL A 168 5.22 -1.99 5.87
CA VAL A 168 4.98 -3.27 5.20
C VAL A 168 4.47 -3.08 3.78
N SER A 169 3.51 -2.18 3.58
CA SER A 169 2.99 -1.88 2.25
C SER A 169 4.04 -1.24 1.33
N VAL A 170 4.91 -0.37 1.85
CA VAL A 170 6.01 0.25 1.10
C VAL A 170 7.02 -0.79 0.64
N PHE A 171 7.67 -1.53 1.53
CA PHE A 171 8.73 -2.46 1.08
C PHE A 171 8.17 -3.60 0.23
N HIS A 172 6.94 -4.06 0.48
CA HIS A 172 6.33 -5.10 -0.32
C HIS A 172 5.96 -4.60 -1.73
N SER A 173 5.28 -3.46 -1.83
CA SER A 173 4.86 -2.94 -3.14
C SER A 173 6.02 -2.46 -3.99
N LEU A 174 7.00 -1.78 -3.38
CA LEU A 174 8.20 -1.33 -4.08
C LEU A 174 9.07 -2.51 -4.52
N GLY A 175 9.20 -3.56 -3.70
CA GLY A 175 9.92 -4.78 -4.11
C GLY A 175 9.26 -5.48 -5.31
N MET A 176 7.93 -5.57 -5.34
CA MET A 176 7.21 -6.11 -6.49
C MET A 176 7.34 -5.22 -7.74
N TYR A 177 7.26 -3.90 -7.58
CA TYR A 177 7.44 -2.95 -8.68
C TYR A 177 8.86 -2.99 -9.26
N TYR A 178 9.87 -2.98 -8.38
CA TYR A 178 11.30 -3.05 -8.75
C TYR A 178 11.61 -4.25 -9.64
N GLU A 179 11.02 -5.40 -9.33
CA GLU A 179 11.29 -6.65 -10.04
C GLU A 179 10.50 -6.78 -11.35
N LEU A 180 9.22 -6.37 -11.34
CA LEU A 180 8.29 -6.72 -12.40
C LEU A 180 8.08 -5.61 -13.43
N CYS A 181 8.33 -4.35 -13.06
CA CYS A 181 7.85 -3.19 -13.80
C CYS A 181 8.90 -2.10 -14.01
N ALA A 182 9.69 -1.81 -12.97
CA ALA A 182 10.64 -0.71 -12.97
C ALA A 182 11.73 -0.88 -14.03
N ASP A 183 12.04 0.21 -14.73
CA ASP A 183 13.29 0.36 -15.48
C ASP A 183 14.45 0.80 -14.56
N GLU A 184 15.65 0.98 -15.11
CA GLU A 184 16.84 1.28 -14.31
C GLU A 184 16.75 2.63 -13.57
N GLU A 185 16.14 3.66 -14.18
CA GLU A 185 15.93 4.96 -13.50
C GLU A 185 14.96 4.80 -12.32
N GLN A 186 13.90 4.03 -12.52
CA GLN A 186 12.91 3.78 -11.47
C GLN A 186 13.46 2.91 -10.35
N LYS A 187 14.30 1.93 -10.67
CA LYS A 187 15.03 1.13 -9.69
C LYS A 187 15.91 2.00 -8.81
N GLU A 188 16.66 2.93 -9.39
CA GLU A 188 17.48 3.89 -8.64
C GLU A 188 16.62 4.71 -7.67
N LYS A 189 15.49 5.26 -8.13
CA LYS A 189 14.56 6.00 -7.26
C LYS A 189 13.95 5.15 -6.14
N VAL A 190 13.64 3.88 -6.40
CA VAL A 190 13.15 2.94 -5.38
C VAL A 190 14.23 2.71 -4.33
N SER A 191 15.46 2.44 -4.76
CA SER A 191 16.61 2.25 -3.88
C SER A 191 16.85 3.49 -3.02
N ASP A 192 16.83 4.67 -3.61
CA ASP A 192 16.97 5.96 -2.93
C ASP A 192 15.90 6.20 -1.86
N LEU A 193 14.62 5.93 -2.18
CA LEU A 193 13.53 6.07 -1.21
C LEU A 193 13.69 5.09 -0.05
N LEU A 194 13.98 3.81 -0.33
CA LEU A 194 14.16 2.79 0.71
C LEU A 194 15.39 3.09 1.58
N SER A 195 16.47 3.59 0.97
CA SER A 195 17.66 4.05 1.67
C SER A 195 17.32 5.12 2.70
N ARG A 196 16.56 6.16 2.32
CA ARG A 196 16.16 7.22 3.25
C ARG A 196 15.18 6.73 4.28
N PHE A 197 14.10 6.07 3.86
CA PHE A 197 13.00 5.69 4.75
C PHE A 197 13.41 4.62 5.77
N ILE A 198 13.93 3.49 5.29
CA ILE A 198 14.35 2.39 6.18
C ILE A 198 15.65 2.76 6.88
N GLY A 199 16.53 3.53 6.23
CA GLY A 199 17.73 4.08 6.86
C GLY A 199 17.40 4.91 8.09
N LYS A 200 16.48 5.87 7.98
CA LYS A 200 16.02 6.67 9.13
C LYS A 200 15.49 5.80 10.26
N ILE A 201 14.70 4.77 9.95
CA ILE A 201 14.19 3.83 10.96
C ILE A 201 15.34 3.10 11.67
N VAL A 202 16.36 2.66 10.95
CA VAL A 202 17.56 2.02 11.53
C VAL A 202 18.32 3.01 12.42
N ASP A 203 18.53 4.24 11.93
CA ASP A 203 19.23 5.31 12.65
C ASP A 203 18.50 5.70 13.94
N ASP A 204 17.17 5.64 13.92
CA ASP A 204 16.29 5.88 15.07
C ASP A 204 16.11 4.63 15.97
N ASN A 205 16.99 3.63 15.88
CA ASN A 205 16.95 2.38 16.64
C ASN A 205 15.63 1.60 16.43
N PHE A 206 15.27 1.40 15.17
CA PHE A 206 14.09 0.68 14.71
C PHE A 206 12.75 1.30 15.17
N ARG A 207 12.72 2.64 15.26
CA ARG A 207 11.51 3.41 15.56
C ARG A 207 11.12 4.23 14.34
N ILE A 208 9.82 4.27 14.07
CA ILE A 208 9.25 5.27 13.17
C ILE A 208 9.03 6.53 14.01
N MET A 209 9.87 7.54 13.79
CA MET A 209 9.80 8.82 14.48
C MET A 209 9.02 9.83 13.64
N ASP A 210 8.17 10.60 14.29
CA ASP A 210 7.38 11.65 13.66
C ASP A 210 8.15 12.98 13.50
N LEU A 211 7.48 13.97 12.91
CA LEU A 211 7.99 15.32 12.67
C LEU A 211 8.51 15.99 13.95
N ASP A 212 7.87 15.74 15.09
CA ASP A 212 8.26 16.31 16.39
C ASP A 212 9.39 15.56 17.10
N GLY A 213 9.96 14.52 16.45
CA GLY A 213 11.01 13.69 17.01
C GLY A 213 10.53 12.71 18.08
N LYS A 214 9.22 12.46 18.18
CA LYS A 214 8.65 11.41 19.05
C LYS A 214 8.30 10.16 18.26
N LEU A 215 8.20 9.05 18.96
CA LEU A 215 7.74 7.78 18.41
C LEU A 215 6.26 7.90 17.99
N THR A 216 5.95 7.49 16.76
CA THR A 216 4.56 7.38 16.30
C THR A 216 3.81 6.29 17.07
N LEU A 217 2.48 6.39 17.13
CA LEU A 217 1.63 5.54 17.96
C LEU A 217 1.85 4.04 17.72
N TRP A 218 2.07 3.67 16.46
CA TRP A 218 2.23 2.28 16.02
C TRP A 218 3.59 2.01 15.38
N GLY A 219 4.60 2.85 15.67
CA GLY A 219 5.92 2.86 15.01
C GLY A 219 7.04 2.06 15.67
N ASN A 220 6.74 1.23 16.68
CA ASN A 220 7.78 0.64 17.52
C ASN A 220 8.25 -0.75 17.06
N MET A 221 9.46 -0.84 16.50
CA MET A 221 10.20 -2.10 16.29
C MET A 221 11.51 -2.13 17.11
N CYS A 222 11.69 -1.21 18.05
CA CYS A 222 12.91 -1.02 18.83
C CYS A 222 13.22 -2.24 19.69
N PRO A 223 14.46 -2.77 19.63
CA PRO A 223 14.84 -3.92 20.45
C PRO A 223 14.86 -3.64 21.95
N ASP A 224 15.07 -2.38 22.33
CA ASP A 224 15.17 -1.93 23.72
C ASP A 224 13.81 -1.57 24.34
N LEU A 225 12.73 -1.56 23.55
CA LEU A 225 11.37 -1.27 24.00
C LEU A 225 10.45 -2.49 23.82
N PRO A 226 9.50 -2.73 24.73
CA PRO A 226 8.46 -3.73 24.50
C PRO A 226 7.68 -3.46 23.20
N HIS A 227 7.62 -4.46 22.32
CA HIS A 227 6.90 -4.39 21.04
C HIS A 227 6.23 -5.73 20.71
N ASN A 228 5.24 -5.69 19.82
CA ASN A 228 4.56 -6.87 19.31
C ASN A 228 5.55 -7.76 18.55
N LYS A 229 5.48 -9.09 18.69
CA LYS A 229 6.39 -10.04 18.03
C LYS A 229 6.31 -9.99 16.50
N LEU A 230 5.19 -9.54 15.93
CA LEU A 230 5.08 -9.20 14.52
C LEU A 230 6.10 -8.14 14.10
N ASN A 231 6.37 -7.16 14.95
CA ASN A 231 7.27 -6.04 14.65
C ASN A 231 8.72 -6.53 14.50
N SER A 232 9.10 -7.65 15.15
CA SER A 232 10.39 -8.30 14.92
C SER A 232 10.49 -8.88 13.51
N LEU A 233 9.44 -9.53 13.01
CA LEU A 233 9.38 -10.03 11.63
C LEU A 233 9.44 -8.89 10.61
N VAL A 234 8.68 -7.82 10.86
CA VAL A 234 8.63 -6.66 9.96
C VAL A 234 9.98 -5.96 9.88
N ALA A 235 10.68 -5.77 11.01
CA ALA A 235 12.01 -5.18 11.03
C ALA A 235 13.02 -6.00 10.20
N LEU A 236 13.02 -7.33 10.36
CA LEU A 236 13.87 -8.24 9.59
C LEU A 236 13.57 -8.16 8.09
N ALA A 237 12.30 -8.17 7.70
CA ALA A 237 11.89 -8.06 6.30
C ALA A 237 12.28 -6.70 5.71
N ALA A 238 12.04 -5.60 6.43
CA ALA A 238 12.36 -4.25 5.97
C ALA A 238 13.85 -4.10 5.67
N VAL A 239 14.75 -4.45 6.61
CA VAL A 239 16.18 -4.30 6.37
C VAL A 239 16.72 -5.30 5.35
N LYS A 240 16.14 -6.51 5.22
CA LYS A 240 16.51 -7.47 4.17
C LYS A 240 16.17 -6.92 2.78
N VAL A 241 14.96 -6.39 2.59
CA VAL A 241 14.55 -5.76 1.33
C VAL A 241 15.40 -4.54 1.03
N ALA A 242 15.62 -3.68 2.03
CA ALA A 242 16.48 -2.50 1.88
C ALA A 242 17.88 -2.89 1.43
N HIS A 243 18.51 -3.89 2.07
CA HIS A 243 19.82 -4.37 1.65
C HIS A 243 19.83 -4.87 0.21
N GLN A 244 18.84 -5.70 -0.16
CA GLN A 244 18.77 -6.29 -1.49
C GLN A 244 18.62 -5.24 -2.59
N LEU A 245 17.82 -4.20 -2.37
CA LEU A 245 17.49 -3.21 -3.40
C LEU A 245 18.47 -2.03 -3.43
N THR A 246 19.07 -1.67 -2.30
CA THR A 246 20.04 -0.55 -2.24
C THR A 246 21.49 -1.00 -2.37
N GLY A 247 21.80 -2.24 -2.00
CA GLY A 247 23.17 -2.72 -1.86
C GLY A 247 23.92 -2.16 -0.65
N GLU A 248 23.29 -1.33 0.19
CA GLU A 248 23.97 -0.69 1.31
C GLU A 248 24.29 -1.69 2.44
N ALA A 249 25.55 -1.71 2.87
CA ALA A 249 26.05 -2.64 3.88
C ALA A 249 25.40 -2.42 5.26
N ARG A 250 24.97 -1.20 5.59
CA ARG A 250 24.34 -0.89 6.89
C ARG A 250 23.08 -1.72 7.15
N PHE A 251 22.32 -2.06 6.10
CA PHE A 251 21.11 -2.87 6.24
C PHE A 251 21.44 -4.34 6.50
N ALA A 252 22.50 -4.87 5.88
CA ALA A 252 23.03 -6.19 6.23
C ALA A 252 23.56 -6.24 7.67
N SER A 253 24.26 -5.18 8.12
CA SER A 253 24.70 -5.06 9.51
C SER A 253 23.51 -4.98 10.49
N ALA A 254 22.48 -4.20 10.16
CA ALA A 254 21.26 -4.10 10.95
C ALA A 254 20.53 -5.46 11.04
N TYR A 255 20.41 -6.19 9.93
CA TYR A 255 19.84 -7.53 9.91
C TYR A 255 20.60 -8.49 10.84
N LYS A 256 21.93 -8.48 10.76
CA LYS A 256 22.80 -9.29 11.63
C LYS A 256 22.66 -8.89 13.09
N LEU A 257 22.61 -7.60 13.41
CA LEU A 257 22.40 -7.09 14.76
C LEU A 257 21.08 -7.59 15.36
N LEU A 258 19.97 -7.46 14.62
CA LEU A 258 18.64 -7.91 15.04
C LEU A 258 18.61 -9.41 15.36
N ILE A 259 19.35 -10.22 14.60
CA ILE A 259 19.43 -11.67 14.78
C ILE A 259 20.38 -12.04 15.91
N ASP A 260 21.66 -11.67 15.80
CA ASP A 260 22.71 -12.17 16.67
C ASP A 260 22.63 -11.60 18.09
N THR A 261 22.17 -10.35 18.24
CA THR A 261 22.11 -9.67 19.53
C THR A 261 20.71 -9.70 20.13
N TYR A 262 19.69 -9.49 19.30
CA TYR A 262 18.32 -9.32 19.79
C TYR A 262 17.41 -10.53 19.54
N HIS A 263 17.91 -11.54 18.83
CA HIS A 263 17.21 -12.80 18.54
C HIS A 263 15.85 -12.59 17.86
N TYR A 264 15.77 -11.63 16.93
CA TYR A 264 14.53 -11.33 16.22
C TYR A 264 14.07 -12.48 15.33
N ASP A 265 14.99 -13.31 14.85
CA ASP A 265 14.73 -14.55 14.11
C ASP A 265 13.99 -15.60 14.95
N ASP A 266 14.19 -15.61 16.27
CA ASP A 266 13.41 -16.42 17.21
C ASP A 266 12.11 -15.71 17.64
N ARG A 267 12.16 -14.40 17.92
CA ARG A 267 10.97 -13.63 18.33
C ARG A 267 9.88 -13.65 17.26
N GLN A 268 10.24 -13.59 15.98
CA GLN A 268 9.29 -13.60 14.88
C GLN A 268 8.48 -14.91 14.78
N LEU A 269 8.93 -16.01 15.38
CA LEU A 269 8.14 -17.26 15.46
C LEU A 269 6.79 -17.06 16.16
N LEU A 270 6.68 -16.02 16.98
CA LEU A 270 5.49 -15.65 17.74
C LEU A 270 4.74 -14.46 17.11
N SER A 271 4.99 -14.14 15.84
CA SER A 271 4.31 -13.06 15.12
C SER A 271 2.81 -13.30 14.93
N ASN A 272 2.30 -14.47 15.31
CA ASN A 272 0.89 -14.83 15.26
C ASN A 272 0.42 -15.49 16.57
N HIS A 273 -0.83 -15.22 16.95
CA HIS A 273 -1.45 -15.82 18.12
C HIS A 273 -2.18 -17.11 17.74
N LEU A 274 -1.77 -18.25 18.30
CA LEU A 274 -2.48 -19.52 18.08
C LEU A 274 -3.71 -19.65 18.98
N TYR A 275 -3.60 -19.18 20.22
CA TYR A 275 -4.61 -19.32 21.26
C TYR A 275 -4.53 -18.17 22.28
N PRO A 276 -5.66 -17.78 22.90
CA PRO A 276 -7.05 -18.06 22.52
C PRO A 276 -7.42 -17.52 21.13
N LYS A 277 -8.46 -18.12 20.52
CA LYS A 277 -8.96 -17.73 19.19
C LYS A 277 -9.33 -16.23 19.13
N SER A 278 -9.74 -15.64 20.24
CA SER A 278 -10.08 -14.21 20.36
C SER A 278 -8.89 -13.26 20.18
N MET A 279 -7.64 -13.72 20.37
CA MET A 279 -6.44 -12.92 20.14
C MET A 279 -5.87 -13.07 18.71
N ARG A 280 -6.60 -13.76 17.82
CA ARG A 280 -6.20 -13.88 16.42
C ARG A 280 -6.60 -12.61 15.67
N HIS A 281 -5.63 -11.98 15.03
CA HIS A 281 -5.82 -10.78 14.23
C HIS A 281 -5.47 -11.08 12.78
N ILE A 282 -6.49 -11.25 11.94
CA ILE A 282 -6.33 -11.59 10.51
C ILE A 282 -5.51 -10.51 9.78
N TRP A 283 -5.66 -9.25 10.21
CA TRP A 283 -4.92 -8.11 9.66
C TRP A 283 -3.42 -8.20 9.97
N ASP A 284 -3.03 -8.55 11.19
CA ASP A 284 -1.62 -8.78 11.58
C ASP A 284 -0.99 -9.90 10.75
N ASP A 285 -1.71 -11.01 10.58
CA ASP A 285 -1.25 -12.13 9.76
C ASP A 285 -1.12 -11.75 8.27
N TYR A 286 -1.96 -10.83 7.78
CA TYR A 286 -1.86 -10.27 6.44
C TYR A 286 -0.60 -9.39 6.26
N HIS A 287 -0.12 -8.71 7.30
CA HIS A 287 1.19 -8.04 7.29
C HIS A 287 2.36 -9.03 7.40
N ALA A 288 2.19 -10.05 8.25
CA ALA A 288 3.21 -11.07 8.46
C ALA A 288 3.50 -11.87 7.18
N VAL A 289 2.48 -12.33 6.45
CA VAL A 289 2.68 -13.13 5.23
C VAL A 289 3.38 -12.34 4.12
N ARG A 290 3.11 -11.02 4.02
CA ARG A 290 3.83 -10.11 3.11
C ARG A 290 5.30 -9.96 3.51
N SER A 291 5.55 -9.84 4.80
CA SER A 291 6.90 -9.76 5.36
C SER A 291 7.68 -11.06 5.14
N LEU A 292 7.04 -12.21 5.36
CA LEU A 292 7.59 -13.55 5.14
C LEU A 292 7.91 -13.78 3.66
N TYR A 293 6.99 -13.41 2.76
CA TYR A 293 7.23 -13.48 1.32
C TYR A 293 8.50 -12.72 0.94
N MET A 294 8.63 -11.47 1.38
CA MET A 294 9.77 -10.62 1.02
C MET A 294 11.09 -11.07 1.65
N VAL A 295 11.10 -11.42 2.94
CA VAL A 295 12.34 -11.85 3.62
C VAL A 295 12.83 -13.20 3.10
N MET A 296 11.93 -14.17 2.90
CA MET A 296 12.29 -15.51 2.41
C MET A 296 12.72 -15.49 0.95
N LYS A 297 12.27 -14.51 0.15
CA LYS A 297 12.70 -14.34 -1.24
C LYS A 297 14.18 -14.00 -1.36
N TYR A 298 14.74 -13.28 -0.38
CA TYR A 298 16.12 -12.79 -0.41
C TYR A 298 17.04 -13.43 0.64
N GLU A 299 16.50 -14.26 1.53
CA GLU A 299 17.30 -15.02 2.49
C GLU A 299 17.94 -16.24 1.84
N THR A 300 19.24 -16.43 2.09
CA THR A 300 20.02 -17.55 1.56
C THR A 300 20.51 -18.49 2.66
N ASN A 301 20.47 -18.08 3.93
CA ASN A 301 20.84 -18.92 5.06
C ASN A 301 19.72 -19.95 5.31
N PRO A 302 20.01 -21.27 5.18
CA PRO A 302 19.02 -22.32 5.36
C PRO A 302 18.43 -22.37 6.78
N ASP A 303 19.20 -22.01 7.81
CA ASP A 303 18.72 -22.03 9.20
C ASP A 303 17.68 -20.93 9.44
N LEU A 304 17.90 -19.74 8.87
CA LEU A 304 16.94 -18.64 8.93
C LEU A 304 15.69 -18.95 8.09
N LEU A 305 15.85 -19.52 6.90
CA LEU A 305 14.73 -19.98 6.07
C LEU A 305 13.86 -21.01 6.81
N ASN A 306 14.48 -21.93 7.57
CA ASN A 306 13.76 -22.87 8.42
C ASN A 306 12.94 -22.14 9.50
N LYS A 307 13.50 -21.13 10.18
CA LYS A 307 12.76 -20.33 11.17
C LYS A 307 11.59 -19.56 10.55
N TYR A 308 11.76 -18.97 9.36
CA TYR A 308 10.64 -18.31 8.67
C TYR A 308 9.55 -19.30 8.22
N ARG A 309 9.95 -20.49 7.75
CA ARG A 309 9.02 -21.57 7.42
C ARG A 309 8.25 -22.06 8.66
N MET A 310 8.89 -22.11 9.82
CA MET A 310 8.21 -22.44 11.09
C MET A 310 7.12 -21.42 11.42
N THR A 311 7.35 -20.12 11.23
CA THR A 311 6.33 -19.08 11.39
C THR A 311 5.16 -19.30 10.43
N LEU A 312 5.42 -19.53 9.15
CA LEU A 312 4.37 -19.83 8.17
C LEU A 312 3.54 -21.07 8.55
N ASN A 313 4.18 -22.13 9.03
CA ASN A 313 3.49 -23.34 9.48
C ASN A 313 2.61 -23.06 10.72
N ARG A 314 3.09 -22.22 11.64
CA ARG A 314 2.29 -21.76 12.79
C ARG A 314 1.09 -20.95 12.34
N GLN A 315 1.26 -20.03 11.40
CA GLN A 315 0.14 -19.27 10.84
C GLN A 315 -0.85 -20.19 10.13
N TRP A 316 -0.37 -21.13 9.32
CA TRP A 316 -1.23 -22.10 8.63
C TRP A 316 -2.13 -22.89 9.57
N HIS A 317 -1.68 -23.21 10.78
CA HIS A 317 -2.52 -23.87 11.79
C HIS A 317 -3.80 -23.07 12.13
N VAL A 318 -3.73 -21.74 12.06
CA VAL A 318 -4.88 -20.84 12.24
C VAL A 318 -5.66 -20.68 10.95
N TRP A 319 -4.95 -20.52 9.85
CA TRP A 319 -5.48 -20.13 8.55
C TRP A 319 -6.15 -21.26 7.76
N LYS A 320 -5.81 -22.52 8.03
CA LYS A 320 -6.41 -23.68 7.36
C LYS A 320 -7.92 -23.78 7.55
N ASP A 321 -8.44 -23.26 8.68
CA ASP A 321 -9.86 -23.32 9.07
C ASP A 321 -10.55 -21.94 8.97
N ILE A 322 -9.90 -20.94 8.36
CA ILE A 322 -10.47 -19.60 8.22
C ILE A 322 -11.59 -19.60 7.17
N THR A 323 -12.58 -18.73 7.35
CA THR A 323 -13.55 -18.45 6.28
C THR A 323 -12.82 -17.80 5.12
N PHE A 324 -12.79 -18.49 3.98
CA PHE A 324 -12.14 -18.02 2.77
C PHE A 324 -13.12 -17.16 1.97
N GLU A 325 -13.26 -15.89 2.35
CA GLU A 325 -14.25 -14.97 1.76
C GLU A 325 -13.75 -13.54 1.54
N SER A 326 -12.69 -13.13 2.24
CA SER A 326 -12.16 -11.77 2.17
C SER A 326 -10.92 -11.67 1.30
N GLU A 327 -10.66 -10.47 0.77
CA GLU A 327 -9.49 -10.20 -0.06
C GLU A 327 -8.17 -10.52 0.68
N SER A 328 -8.06 -10.16 1.97
CA SER A 328 -6.91 -10.49 2.80
C SER A 328 -6.71 -12.00 2.93
N THR A 329 -7.82 -12.74 3.08
CA THR A 329 -7.72 -14.19 3.22
C THR A 329 -7.32 -14.90 1.94
N ILE A 330 -7.79 -14.39 0.81
CA ILE A 330 -7.42 -14.87 -0.52
C ILE A 330 -5.94 -14.60 -0.78
N PHE A 331 -5.48 -13.40 -0.49
CA PHE A 331 -4.08 -13.03 -0.67
C PHE A 331 -3.13 -13.86 0.20
N TYR A 332 -3.49 -14.07 1.48
CA TYR A 332 -2.69 -14.90 2.38
C TYR A 332 -2.47 -16.30 1.81
N ILE A 333 -3.52 -16.99 1.38
CA ILE A 333 -3.39 -18.38 0.90
C ILE A 333 -2.62 -18.43 -0.43
N MET A 334 -2.79 -17.45 -1.32
CA MET A 334 -1.96 -17.35 -2.53
C MET A 334 -0.47 -17.17 -2.20
N LEU A 335 -0.12 -16.30 -1.24
CA LEU A 335 1.27 -16.14 -0.81
C LEU A 335 1.79 -17.39 -0.09
N TYR A 336 0.98 -18.00 0.77
CA TYR A 336 1.33 -19.25 1.43
C TYR A 336 1.69 -20.30 0.39
N ASP A 337 0.87 -20.51 -0.63
CA ASP A 337 1.17 -21.47 -1.70
C ASP A 337 2.39 -21.08 -2.52
N LEU A 338 2.56 -19.80 -2.82
CA LEU A 338 3.71 -19.32 -3.56
C LEU A 338 5.02 -19.63 -2.83
N ILE A 339 5.04 -19.47 -1.51
CA ILE A 339 6.21 -19.73 -0.66
C ILE A 339 6.38 -21.23 -0.39
N THR A 340 5.29 -21.95 -0.13
CA THR A 340 5.35 -23.33 0.39
C THR A 340 5.31 -24.41 -0.68
N LYS A 341 4.73 -24.10 -1.84
CA LYS A 341 4.43 -25.04 -2.94
C LYS A 341 3.49 -26.19 -2.52
N GLU A 342 2.59 -25.92 -1.57
CA GLU A 342 1.68 -26.92 -1.00
C GLU A 342 0.28 -26.98 -1.64
N ASP A 343 0.07 -26.21 -2.72
CA ASP A 343 -1.12 -26.27 -3.58
C ASP A 343 -2.48 -26.12 -2.87
N LYS A 344 -2.53 -25.38 -1.76
CA LYS A 344 -3.75 -25.13 -0.98
C LYS A 344 -4.83 -24.39 -1.78
N MET A 345 -4.47 -23.54 -2.73
CA MET A 345 -5.37 -22.79 -3.62
C MET A 345 -6.04 -23.68 -4.66
N LYS A 346 -5.53 -24.89 -4.94
CA LYS A 346 -6.11 -25.81 -5.94
C LYS A 346 -7.36 -26.54 -5.45
N ASP A 347 -7.74 -26.37 -4.18
CA ASP A 347 -8.99 -26.89 -3.63
C ASP A 347 -10.19 -26.35 -4.45
N PRO A 348 -11.09 -27.23 -4.96
CA PRO A 348 -12.23 -26.79 -5.77
C PRO A 348 -13.12 -25.75 -5.09
N SER A 349 -13.31 -25.82 -3.76
CA SER A 349 -14.10 -24.83 -3.02
C SER A 349 -13.44 -23.46 -3.00
N ARG A 350 -12.11 -23.40 -2.95
CA ARG A 350 -11.35 -22.14 -2.99
C ARG A 350 -11.31 -21.56 -4.40
N ILE A 351 -11.23 -22.40 -5.43
CA ILE A 351 -11.35 -21.96 -6.83
C ILE A 351 -12.72 -21.31 -7.06
N GLU A 352 -13.80 -21.87 -6.50
CA GLU A 352 -15.12 -21.25 -6.62
C GLU A 352 -15.22 -19.91 -5.89
N VAL A 353 -14.52 -19.73 -4.76
CA VAL A 353 -14.39 -18.41 -4.11
C VAL A 353 -13.61 -17.44 -4.99
N LEU A 354 -12.50 -17.87 -5.61
CA LEU A 354 -11.72 -17.01 -6.52
C LEU A 354 -12.61 -16.47 -7.66
N LYS A 355 -13.38 -17.34 -8.32
CA LYS A 355 -14.31 -16.93 -9.40
C LYS A 355 -15.39 -15.96 -8.93
N LYS A 356 -15.79 -16.05 -7.67
CA LYS A 356 -16.85 -15.24 -7.07
C LYS A 356 -16.32 -14.00 -6.34
N MET A 357 -15.01 -13.75 -6.33
CA MET A 357 -14.42 -12.55 -5.76
C MET A 357 -15.13 -11.29 -6.24
N ASN A 358 -15.23 -10.32 -5.33
CA ASN A 358 -15.92 -9.07 -5.59
C ASN A 358 -15.21 -7.92 -4.87
N GLY A 359 -15.29 -6.72 -5.44
CA GLY A 359 -14.83 -5.49 -4.80
C GLY A 359 -15.90 -4.84 -3.93
N HIS A 360 -15.65 -3.59 -3.55
CA HIS A 360 -16.57 -2.83 -2.70
C HIS A 360 -17.72 -2.21 -3.50
N ALA A 361 -18.93 -2.39 -2.99
CA ALA A 361 -20.13 -1.71 -3.50
C ALA A 361 -20.25 -0.29 -2.93
N ARG A 362 -20.85 0.61 -3.71
CA ARG A 362 -21.28 1.92 -3.22
C ARG A 362 -22.39 1.79 -2.19
N ARG A 363 -22.32 2.59 -1.12
CA ARG A 363 -23.29 2.57 -0.02
C ARG A 363 -23.69 3.99 0.35
N MET A 364 -24.89 4.14 0.91
CA MET A 364 -25.29 5.36 1.59
C MET A 364 -24.76 5.35 3.02
N ARG A 365 -24.21 6.46 3.49
CA ARG A 365 -23.82 6.65 4.89
C ARG A 365 -24.16 8.05 5.36
N THR A 366 -24.56 8.10 6.62
CA THR A 366 -24.74 9.34 7.36
C THR A 366 -23.46 9.64 8.15
N PHE A 367 -23.01 10.88 8.12
CA PHE A 367 -21.84 11.36 8.82
C PHE A 367 -22.13 12.71 9.48
N ASN A 368 -21.45 12.95 10.61
CA ASN A 368 -21.52 14.21 11.32
C ASN A 368 -20.35 15.08 10.87
N VAL A 369 -20.62 16.12 10.09
CA VAL A 369 -19.61 17.09 9.65
C VAL A 369 -19.43 18.17 10.69
N PRO A 370 -18.23 18.35 11.26
CA PRO A 370 -17.99 19.44 12.19
C PRO A 370 -17.99 20.80 11.45
N ASN A 371 -18.78 21.74 11.94
CA ASN A 371 -18.80 23.13 11.50
C ASN A 371 -17.72 23.94 12.24
N LYS A 372 -17.40 25.13 11.70
CA LYS A 372 -16.39 26.04 12.30
C LYS A 372 -16.77 26.51 13.71
N ASP A 373 -18.06 26.58 14.02
CA ASP A 373 -18.60 26.98 15.31
C ASP A 373 -18.69 25.82 16.33
N GLY A 374 -18.22 24.62 15.97
CA GLY A 374 -18.26 23.43 16.83
C GLY A 374 -19.57 22.64 16.78
N THR A 375 -20.60 23.13 16.06
CA THR A 375 -21.80 22.34 15.76
C THR A 375 -21.49 21.22 14.77
N LYS A 376 -22.42 20.28 14.59
CA LYS A 376 -22.28 19.20 13.61
C LYS A 376 -23.50 19.12 12.71
N ASP A 377 -23.26 19.09 11.41
CA ASP A 377 -24.31 18.82 10.41
C ASP A 377 -24.37 17.32 10.16
N GLU A 378 -25.58 16.75 10.22
CA GLU A 378 -25.82 15.39 9.79
C GLU A 378 -25.99 15.38 8.26
N ILE A 379 -25.02 14.81 7.56
CA ILE A 379 -25.05 14.70 6.10
C ILE A 379 -25.18 13.23 5.71
N ARG A 380 -26.14 12.93 4.84
CA ARG A 380 -26.29 11.61 4.23
C ARG A 380 -25.78 11.65 2.79
N THR A 381 -24.74 10.89 2.49
CA THR A 381 -24.15 10.84 1.14
C THR A 381 -23.76 9.43 0.71
N GLU A 382 -23.50 9.28 -0.58
CA GLU A 382 -22.88 8.08 -1.15
C GLU A 382 -21.39 8.02 -0.81
N TYR A 383 -20.92 6.85 -0.41
CA TYR A 383 -19.50 6.58 -0.23
C TYR A 383 -19.12 5.21 -0.77
N ASP A 384 -17.86 5.06 -1.13
CA ASP A 384 -17.25 3.81 -1.55
C ASP A 384 -15.81 3.69 -1.04
N HIS A 385 -15.36 2.44 -0.93
CA HIS A 385 -13.97 2.08 -0.69
C HIS A 385 -13.32 1.64 -2.00
N ALA A 386 -12.04 1.91 -2.15
CA ALA A 386 -11.28 1.49 -3.31
C ALA A 386 -11.11 -0.04 -3.29
N SER A 387 -11.43 -0.72 -4.40
CA SER A 387 -11.33 -2.19 -4.51
C SER A 387 -9.91 -2.69 -4.79
N THR A 388 -8.90 -2.03 -4.19
CA THR A 388 -7.48 -2.24 -4.51
C THR A 388 -7.01 -3.63 -4.18
N ALA A 389 -7.45 -4.19 -3.05
CA ALA A 389 -7.07 -5.53 -2.62
C ALA A 389 -7.63 -6.61 -3.57
N PHE A 390 -8.87 -6.47 -4.02
CA PHE A 390 -9.48 -7.31 -5.06
C PHE A 390 -8.74 -7.22 -6.39
N ILE A 391 -8.46 -6.00 -6.86
CA ILE A 391 -7.74 -5.79 -8.13
C ILE A 391 -6.34 -6.41 -8.05
N ARG A 392 -5.64 -6.21 -6.92
CA ARG A 392 -4.35 -6.83 -6.61
C ARG A 392 -4.45 -8.34 -6.61
N ASN A 393 -5.45 -8.93 -5.95
CA ASN A 393 -5.62 -10.38 -5.91
C ASN A 393 -5.81 -10.96 -7.30
N TYR A 394 -6.61 -10.30 -8.15
CA TYR A 394 -6.80 -10.73 -9.53
C TYR A 394 -5.47 -10.75 -10.30
N TRP A 395 -4.77 -9.62 -10.38
CA TRP A 395 -3.55 -9.54 -11.19
C TRP A 395 -2.39 -10.34 -10.63
N PHE A 396 -2.25 -10.37 -9.30
CA PHE A 396 -1.28 -11.24 -8.61
C PHE A 396 -1.57 -12.72 -8.91
N GLY A 397 -2.84 -13.14 -8.75
CA GLY A 397 -3.26 -14.49 -9.04
C GLY A 397 -3.07 -14.87 -10.51
N ARG A 398 -3.34 -13.95 -11.44
CA ARG A 398 -3.07 -14.14 -12.88
C ARG A 398 -1.58 -14.31 -13.16
N TYR A 399 -0.72 -13.51 -12.53
CA TYR A 399 0.73 -13.53 -12.75
C TYR A 399 1.37 -14.83 -12.23
N PHE A 400 0.96 -15.28 -11.05
CA PHE A 400 1.48 -16.51 -10.43
C PHE A 400 0.70 -17.79 -10.81
N GLY A 401 -0.29 -17.70 -11.69
CA GLY A 401 -1.03 -18.86 -12.22
C GLY A 401 -2.10 -19.43 -11.29
N PHE A 402 -2.55 -18.69 -10.29
CA PHE A 402 -3.67 -19.05 -9.42
C PHE A 402 -5.05 -18.75 -10.03
N ILE A 403 -5.11 -17.79 -10.96
CA ILE A 403 -6.36 -17.35 -11.60
C ILE A 403 -6.24 -17.56 -13.11
N ASP A 404 -7.24 -18.21 -13.70
CA ASP A 404 -7.33 -18.35 -15.16
C ASP A 404 -7.84 -17.06 -15.81
N SER A 405 -7.36 -16.77 -17.02
CA SER A 405 -7.76 -15.58 -17.78
C SER A 405 -9.23 -15.54 -18.19
N THR A 406 -9.90 -16.70 -18.24
CA THR A 406 -11.28 -16.87 -18.67
C THR A 406 -12.30 -16.73 -17.54
N TRP A 407 -11.85 -16.75 -16.28
CA TRP A 407 -12.72 -16.66 -15.11
C TRP A 407 -13.42 -15.32 -14.99
#